data_AF-I1L6T4-F1
#
_entry.id   AF-I1L6T4-F1
#
_cell.length_a   1.000
_cell.length_b   1.000
_cell.length_c   1.000
_cell.angle_alpha   90.00
_cell.angle_beta   90.00
_cell.angle_gamma   90.00
#
_symmetry.space_group_name_H-M   'P 1'
#
loop_
_entity.id
_entity.type
_entity.pdbx_description
1 polymer ?
#
loop_
_entity_poly.entity_id
_entity_poly.type
_entity_poly.pdbx_seq_one_letter_code
_entity_poly.pdbx_strand_id
1 'polypeptide(L)'
;MAHLLPFLVLTLLAATASAHNITDILAANPDYSDFNDFLSQTGLAGDINTRQTITVLVLNNAAFSAVAAKHPLSVVKNLLSLHILLDYFDNTKLHQITNGTTLSTTLYQTTGNANGNVGSVNITDLKGGKVGFGSAAPGSKLDSSYIKSVKSIPYNISVIEISAPIMAPGILAAPPPSADVNITALIEKAGCKTFASLISSNGLIKTFQATADKGLTIFAPNDEAFKAKGVPDLSKLTNAEVVSLLQYHAAAKYLPVGSLKTTKDSINTLASNGAGKFDLTVSVAGDSLTLHTGVDSSRIADTILDSSPLSIYSVDSVLLPQELFAKSPSPAPAPESVSSPTPAPSPVAEAPSPFPASPPAPAGESPAGAPAEAPSSEAERSSSAGKNDGVHVKASAALTVAVSALSAFVISATFM
;
A
#
# COMPACT_ATOMS: atom_id res chain seq x y z
N MET A 1 60.64 14.09 19.08
CA MET A 1 60.87 12.94 18.17
C MET A 1 59.59 12.12 18.12
N ALA A 2 59.32 11.41 17.01
CA ALA A 2 58.05 10.72 16.69
C ALA A 2 56.82 11.67 16.63
N HIS A 3 56.29 11.99 15.45
CA HIS A 3 55.45 11.15 14.59
C HIS A 3 54.10 10.81 15.22
N LEU A 4 53.05 11.54 14.81
CA LEU A 4 51.65 11.18 15.05
C LEU A 4 50.97 10.86 13.71
N LEU A 5 50.02 9.92 13.74
CA LEU A 5 49.39 9.29 12.59
C LEU A 5 48.35 10.20 11.91
N PRO A 6 48.27 10.27 10.57
CA PRO A 6 47.19 10.99 9.88
C PRO A 6 45.86 10.24 9.98
N PHE A 7 44.79 10.94 10.35
CA PHE A 7 43.45 10.36 10.49
C PHE A 7 42.73 10.33 9.14
N LEU A 8 42.32 9.13 8.68
CA LEU A 8 41.55 8.97 7.44
C LEU A 8 40.07 9.32 7.70
N VAL A 9 39.64 10.51 7.27
CA VAL A 9 38.23 10.93 7.39
C VAL A 9 37.41 10.31 6.26
N LEU A 10 36.67 9.23 6.59
CA LEU A 10 35.69 8.63 5.69
C LEU A 10 34.43 9.51 5.64
N THR A 11 34.35 10.42 4.67
CA THR A 11 33.13 11.20 4.41
C THR A 11 32.05 10.32 3.79
N LEU A 12 31.24 9.69 4.64
CA LEU A 12 30.06 8.93 4.21
C LEU A 12 29.04 9.89 3.59
N LEU A 13 28.93 9.88 2.26
CA LEU A 13 28.03 10.76 1.53
C LEU A 13 26.59 10.26 1.68
N ALA A 14 25.90 10.74 2.71
CA ALA A 14 24.50 10.45 2.96
C ALA A 14 23.62 11.05 1.86
N ALA A 15 23.37 10.29 0.80
CA ALA A 15 22.41 10.65 -0.23
C ALA A 15 21.02 10.78 0.40
N THR A 16 20.51 12.01 0.49
CA THR A 16 19.16 12.29 0.97
C THR A 16 18.16 11.75 -0.05
N ALA A 17 17.64 10.55 0.22
CA ALA A 17 16.62 9.91 -0.58
C ALA A 17 15.34 10.78 -0.58
N SER A 18 15.20 11.63 -1.59
CA SER A 18 14.01 12.43 -1.81
C SER A 18 12.88 11.49 -2.20
N ALA A 19 12.04 11.12 -1.23
CA ALA A 19 10.83 10.36 -1.50
C ALA A 19 9.95 11.16 -2.47
N HIS A 20 9.65 10.58 -3.63
CA HIS A 20 8.63 11.07 -4.54
C HIS A 20 7.26 10.50 -4.18
N ASN A 21 6.23 11.17 -4.67
CA ASN A 21 4.92 10.59 -4.82
C ASN A 21 4.44 10.83 -6.25
N ILE A 22 4.17 9.76 -7.00
CA ILE A 22 3.66 9.87 -8.37
C ILE A 22 2.31 10.58 -8.43
N THR A 23 1.45 10.42 -7.42
CA THR A 23 0.13 11.06 -7.44
C THR A 23 0.23 12.57 -7.37
N ASP A 24 1.19 13.07 -6.60
CA ASP A 24 1.41 14.51 -6.41
C ASP A 24 2.17 15.12 -7.60
N ILE A 25 3.05 14.33 -8.24
CA ILE A 25 3.72 14.70 -9.49
C ILE A 25 2.71 14.81 -10.65
N LEU A 26 1.76 13.88 -10.76
CA LEU A 26 0.74 13.91 -11.80
C LEU A 26 -0.37 14.94 -11.52
N ALA A 27 -0.80 15.11 -10.26
CA ALA A 27 -1.80 16.10 -9.87
C ALA A 27 -1.36 17.55 -10.16
N ALA A 28 -0.06 17.80 -10.37
CA ALA A 28 0.46 19.09 -10.81
C ALA A 28 0.09 19.47 -12.27
N ASN A 29 -0.45 18.54 -13.08
CA ASN A 29 -1.00 18.87 -14.40
C ASN A 29 -2.33 18.11 -14.65
N PRO A 30 -3.48 18.80 -14.83
CA PRO A 30 -4.76 18.13 -15.11
C PRO A 30 -4.80 17.30 -16.40
N ASP A 31 -3.87 17.49 -17.35
CA ASP A 31 -3.78 16.64 -18.56
C ASP A 31 -3.59 15.14 -18.25
N TYR A 32 -3.21 14.78 -17.02
CA TYR A 32 -2.92 13.41 -16.58
C TYR A 32 -3.85 12.89 -15.48
N SER A 33 -4.99 13.56 -15.20
CA SER A 33 -5.95 13.14 -14.16
C SER A 33 -6.36 11.68 -14.29
N ASP A 34 -6.71 11.24 -15.50
CA ASP A 34 -7.25 9.90 -15.74
C ASP A 34 -6.18 8.83 -15.47
N PHE A 35 -4.93 9.12 -15.85
CA PHE A 35 -3.79 8.23 -15.59
C PHE A 35 -3.50 8.13 -14.08
N ASN A 36 -3.61 9.26 -13.35
CA ASN A 36 -3.39 9.34 -11.91
C ASN A 36 -4.46 8.59 -11.11
N ASP A 37 -5.73 8.78 -11.47
CA ASP A 37 -6.87 8.13 -10.84
C ASP A 37 -6.83 6.61 -11.04
N PHE A 38 -6.44 6.13 -12.22
CA PHE A 38 -6.29 4.70 -12.46
C PHE A 38 -5.02 4.12 -11.81
N LEU A 39 -3.90 4.84 -11.72
CA LEU A 39 -2.74 4.41 -10.90
C LEU A 39 -3.13 4.22 -9.42
N SER A 40 -4.02 5.07 -8.91
CA SER A 40 -4.52 5.01 -7.55
C SER A 40 -5.50 3.85 -7.35
N GLN A 41 -6.50 3.69 -8.22
CA GLN A 41 -7.49 2.60 -8.18
C GLN A 41 -6.87 1.20 -8.36
N THR A 42 -5.81 1.09 -9.18
CA THR A 42 -5.10 -0.18 -9.42
C THR A 42 -4.02 -0.50 -8.36
N GLY A 43 -3.76 0.44 -7.44
CA GLY A 43 -2.74 0.37 -6.40
C GLY A 43 -1.30 0.58 -6.87
N LEU A 44 -1.08 0.71 -8.20
CA LEU A 44 0.24 0.88 -8.81
C LEU A 44 0.97 2.14 -8.35
N ALA A 45 0.26 3.17 -7.89
CA ALA A 45 0.88 4.33 -7.24
C ALA A 45 1.82 3.93 -6.08
N GLY A 46 1.44 2.92 -5.29
CA GLY A 46 2.28 2.40 -4.21
C GLY A 46 3.49 1.59 -4.70
N ASP A 47 3.34 0.85 -5.81
CA ASP A 47 4.45 0.14 -6.46
C ASP A 47 5.46 1.10 -7.11
N ILE A 48 5.02 2.29 -7.57
CA ILE A 48 5.89 3.35 -8.07
C ILE A 48 6.62 4.08 -6.93
N ASN A 49 5.89 4.43 -5.86
CA ASN A 49 6.41 5.20 -4.73
C ASN A 49 7.40 4.44 -3.85
N THR A 50 7.47 3.11 -3.97
CA THR A 50 8.39 2.24 -3.22
C THR A 50 9.67 1.89 -3.99
N ARG A 51 9.79 2.30 -5.26
CA ARG A 51 10.99 2.11 -6.10
C ARG A 51 11.92 3.31 -5.96
N GLN A 52 13.24 3.06 -5.97
CA GLN A 52 14.26 4.12 -5.97
C GLN A 52 14.74 4.54 -7.37
N THR A 53 14.45 3.74 -8.40
CA THR A 53 14.83 4.00 -9.79
C THR A 53 13.65 3.62 -10.66
N ILE A 54 13.04 4.59 -11.35
CA ILE A 54 11.82 4.32 -12.14
C ILE A 54 11.58 5.38 -13.24
N THR A 55 10.95 4.98 -14.34
CA THR A 55 10.41 5.92 -15.35
C THR A 55 8.95 5.61 -15.65
N VAL A 56 8.08 6.59 -15.46
CA VAL A 56 6.64 6.50 -15.78
C VAL A 56 6.39 7.17 -17.13
N LEU A 57 5.97 6.37 -18.12
CA LEU A 57 5.57 6.81 -19.44
C LEU A 57 4.09 7.21 -19.40
N VAL A 58 3.82 8.46 -19.05
CA VAL A 58 2.46 8.98 -18.90
C VAL A 58 1.81 9.26 -20.26
N LEU A 59 0.50 9.07 -20.32
CA LEU A 59 -0.37 9.42 -21.43
C LEU A 59 -1.27 10.57 -21.00
N ASN A 60 -1.53 11.54 -21.87
CA ASN A 60 -2.57 12.52 -21.60
C ASN A 60 -3.97 11.85 -21.64
N ASN A 61 -4.95 12.47 -20.96
CA ASN A 61 -6.30 11.95 -20.79
C ASN A 61 -6.96 11.52 -22.11
N ALA A 62 -6.74 12.26 -23.20
CA ALA A 62 -7.30 11.92 -24.52
C ALA A 62 -6.71 10.62 -25.10
N ALA A 63 -5.40 10.40 -24.96
CA ALA A 63 -4.75 9.17 -25.40
C ALA A 63 -5.04 7.98 -24.47
N PHE A 64 -5.17 8.21 -23.16
CA PHE A 64 -5.41 7.17 -22.16
C PHE A 64 -6.86 6.67 -22.13
N SER A 65 -7.83 7.59 -22.04
CA SER A 65 -9.28 7.27 -21.99
C SER A 65 -9.73 6.48 -23.22
N ALA A 66 -9.13 6.74 -24.40
CA ALA A 66 -9.37 6.03 -25.65
C ALA A 66 -9.08 4.51 -25.58
N VAL A 67 -8.31 4.05 -24.59
CA VAL A 67 -8.13 2.62 -24.26
C VAL A 67 -8.83 2.26 -22.95
N ALA A 68 -8.65 3.05 -21.89
CA ALA A 68 -9.19 2.73 -20.55
C ALA A 68 -10.72 2.52 -20.56
N ALA A 69 -11.47 3.30 -21.34
CA ALA A 69 -12.94 3.18 -21.43
C ALA A 69 -13.45 1.90 -22.15
N LYS A 70 -12.55 1.06 -22.69
CA LYS A 70 -12.89 -0.16 -23.45
C LYS A 70 -12.51 -1.47 -22.74
N HIS A 71 -11.85 -1.40 -21.59
CA HIS A 71 -11.24 -2.55 -20.93
C HIS A 71 -11.51 -2.55 -19.41
N PRO A 72 -11.63 -3.72 -18.77
CA PRO A 72 -11.81 -3.80 -17.31
C PRO A 72 -10.56 -3.33 -16.56
N LEU A 73 -10.73 -2.93 -15.30
CA LEU A 73 -9.69 -2.31 -14.48
C LEU A 73 -8.41 -3.17 -14.34
N SER A 74 -8.51 -4.50 -14.33
CA SER A 74 -7.35 -5.41 -14.34
C SER A 74 -6.53 -5.35 -15.65
N VAL A 75 -7.19 -5.21 -16.80
CA VAL A 75 -6.52 -5.04 -18.10
C VAL A 75 -5.87 -3.66 -18.18
N VAL A 76 -6.52 -2.63 -17.63
CA VAL A 76 -5.93 -1.29 -17.52
C VAL A 76 -4.75 -1.28 -16.52
N LYS A 77 -4.80 -2.04 -15.43
CA LYS A 77 -3.65 -2.28 -14.53
C LYS A 77 -2.47 -2.89 -15.29
N ASN A 78 -2.72 -3.90 -16.12
CA ASN A 78 -1.66 -4.55 -16.90
C ASN A 78 -1.05 -3.59 -17.94
N LEU A 79 -1.88 -2.76 -18.59
CA LEU A 79 -1.42 -1.71 -19.50
C LEU A 79 -0.56 -0.66 -18.78
N LEU A 80 -1.02 -0.15 -17.63
CA LEU A 80 -0.27 0.81 -16.81
C LEU A 80 1.05 0.22 -16.31
N SER A 81 1.04 -1.04 -15.89
CA SER A 81 2.24 -1.78 -15.47
C SER A 81 3.30 -1.88 -16.57
N LEU A 82 2.91 -1.90 -17.85
CA LEU A 82 3.83 -1.85 -19.00
C LEU A 82 4.39 -0.43 -19.25
N HIS A 83 3.68 0.62 -18.83
CA HIS A 83 4.13 2.01 -18.96
C HIS A 83 5.06 2.45 -17.83
N ILE A 84 5.38 1.56 -16.89
CA ILE A 84 6.23 1.86 -15.72
C ILE A 84 7.52 1.05 -15.85
N LEU A 85 8.56 1.71 -16.36
CA LEU A 85 9.91 1.16 -16.55
C LEU A 85 10.66 1.12 -15.21
N LEU A 86 11.43 0.07 -14.97
CA LEU A 86 12.25 -0.10 -13.76
C LEU A 86 13.66 0.51 -13.88
N ASP A 87 13.96 1.11 -15.03
CA ASP A 87 15.17 1.88 -15.31
C ASP A 87 14.86 3.39 -15.30
N TYR A 88 15.87 4.22 -15.00
CA TYR A 88 15.75 5.68 -15.08
C TYR A 88 16.18 6.21 -16.46
N PHE A 89 15.24 6.81 -17.18
CA PHE A 89 15.45 7.53 -18.43
C PHE A 89 14.90 8.95 -18.32
N ASP A 90 15.71 9.95 -18.68
CA ASP A 90 15.29 11.33 -18.92
C ASP A 90 15.53 11.72 -20.39
N ASN A 91 15.16 12.95 -20.75
CA ASN A 91 15.37 13.52 -22.09
C ASN A 91 16.82 13.29 -22.60
N THR A 92 17.81 13.45 -21.73
CA THR A 92 19.23 13.30 -22.10
C THR A 92 19.57 11.84 -22.35
N LYS A 93 19.16 10.93 -21.46
CA LYS A 93 19.41 9.48 -21.60
C LYS A 93 18.69 8.87 -22.80
N LEU A 94 17.46 9.32 -23.11
CA LEU A 94 16.72 8.83 -24.28
C LEU A 94 17.40 9.19 -25.61
N HIS A 95 18.08 10.33 -25.70
CA HIS A 95 18.89 10.73 -26.87
C HIS A 95 20.38 10.32 -26.77
N GLN A 96 20.70 9.43 -25.83
CA GLN A 96 22.06 8.90 -25.61
C GLN A 96 22.04 7.38 -25.42
N ILE A 97 21.04 6.70 -25.99
CA ILE A 97 20.92 5.23 -25.93
C ILE A 97 22.07 4.60 -26.73
N THR A 98 22.97 3.90 -26.03
CA THR A 98 24.07 3.15 -26.63
C THR A 98 23.52 2.18 -27.70
N ASN A 99 24.15 2.14 -28.87
CA ASN A 99 23.69 1.39 -30.05
C ASN A 99 22.32 1.84 -30.63
N GLY A 100 21.75 2.95 -30.16
CA GLY A 100 20.50 3.53 -30.65
C GLY A 100 19.22 2.81 -30.21
N THR A 101 19.30 1.65 -29.57
CA THR A 101 18.12 0.93 -29.04
C THR A 101 18.44 0.17 -27.77
N THR A 102 17.48 0.10 -26.85
CA THR A 102 17.59 -0.67 -25.59
C THR A 102 16.26 -1.28 -25.20
N LEU A 103 16.30 -2.36 -24.42
CA LEU A 103 15.11 -2.96 -23.80
C LEU A 103 15.10 -2.61 -22.31
N SER A 104 13.98 -2.07 -21.82
CA SER A 104 13.77 -1.78 -20.40
C SER A 104 12.71 -2.72 -19.81
N THR A 105 12.96 -3.20 -18.60
CA THR A 105 12.02 -4.07 -17.87
C THR A 105 10.94 -3.24 -17.20
N THR A 106 9.69 -3.70 -17.20
CA THR A 106 8.56 -2.95 -16.62
C THR A 106 7.99 -3.62 -15.37
N LEU A 107 7.13 -2.91 -14.62
CA LEU A 107 6.33 -3.54 -13.56
C LEU A 107 5.51 -4.74 -14.08
N TYR A 108 5.03 -4.72 -15.34
CA TYR A 108 4.27 -5.84 -15.89
C TYR A 108 5.10 -7.12 -15.94
N GLN A 109 6.39 -7.05 -16.24
CA GLN A 109 7.28 -8.21 -16.18
C GLN A 109 7.37 -8.80 -14.77
N THR A 110 7.37 -7.95 -13.74
CA THR A 110 7.47 -8.40 -12.33
C THR A 110 6.22 -9.10 -11.80
N THR A 111 5.10 -9.07 -12.54
CA THR A 111 3.89 -9.83 -12.18
C THR A 111 3.98 -11.33 -12.50
N GLY A 112 4.98 -11.76 -13.28
CA GLY A 112 5.06 -13.12 -13.82
C GLY A 112 4.08 -13.44 -14.96
N ASN A 113 3.09 -12.58 -15.23
CA ASN A 113 2.09 -12.75 -16.30
C ASN A 113 2.65 -12.44 -17.72
N ALA A 114 3.92 -12.06 -17.83
CA ALA A 114 4.56 -11.70 -19.08
C ALA A 114 5.31 -12.89 -19.71
N ASN A 115 4.76 -13.46 -20.78
CA ASN A 115 5.43 -14.51 -21.56
C ASN A 115 6.67 -13.93 -22.29
N GLY A 116 7.87 -14.20 -21.77
CA GLY A 116 9.11 -13.67 -22.33
C GLY A 116 9.13 -12.14 -22.29
N ASN A 117 9.55 -11.50 -23.39
CA ASN A 117 9.75 -10.04 -23.47
C ASN A 117 8.45 -9.21 -23.59
N VAL A 118 7.27 -9.80 -23.43
CA VAL A 118 5.97 -9.08 -23.53
C VAL A 118 5.86 -7.95 -22.51
N GLY A 119 6.47 -8.10 -21.33
CA GLY A 119 6.54 -7.09 -20.27
C GLY A 119 7.79 -6.21 -20.29
N SER A 120 8.55 -6.20 -21.39
CA SER A 120 9.62 -5.22 -21.61
C SER A 120 9.22 -4.24 -22.71
N VAL A 121 9.71 -3.01 -22.60
CA VAL A 121 9.55 -1.95 -23.60
C VAL A 121 10.84 -1.81 -24.39
N ASN A 122 10.74 -1.81 -25.72
CA ASN A 122 11.82 -1.40 -26.61
C ASN A 122 11.80 0.12 -26.75
N ILE A 123 12.95 0.75 -26.54
CA ILE A 123 13.17 2.18 -26.62
C ILE A 123 14.26 2.43 -27.65
N THR A 124 13.97 3.24 -28.66
CA THR A 124 14.88 3.49 -29.79
C THR A 124 15.05 4.98 -30.02
N ASP A 125 16.29 5.47 -30.05
CA ASP A 125 16.60 6.84 -30.49
C ASP A 125 16.54 6.90 -32.03
N LEU A 126 15.69 7.77 -32.54
CA LEU A 126 15.33 7.88 -33.95
C LEU A 126 15.88 9.17 -34.56
N LYS A 127 16.24 9.09 -35.84
CA LYS A 127 16.79 10.23 -36.60
C LYS A 127 15.87 11.45 -36.50
N GLY A 128 16.48 12.61 -36.23
CA GLY A 128 15.77 13.88 -36.08
C GLY A 128 15.35 14.23 -34.65
N GLY A 129 16.01 13.66 -33.63
CA GLY A 129 15.73 13.99 -32.23
C GLY A 129 14.38 13.48 -31.74
N LYS A 130 13.96 12.32 -32.23
CA LYS A 130 12.74 11.63 -31.81
C LYS A 130 13.12 10.35 -31.09
N VAL A 131 12.35 9.91 -30.11
CA VAL A 131 12.54 8.60 -29.48
C VAL A 131 11.24 7.82 -29.59
N GLY A 132 11.35 6.57 -30.05
CA GLY A 132 10.23 5.65 -30.23
C GLY A 132 10.12 4.66 -29.08
N PHE A 133 8.89 4.28 -28.73
CA PHE A 133 8.56 3.29 -27.72
C PHE A 133 7.62 2.23 -28.30
N GLY A 134 7.82 0.97 -27.93
CA GLY A 134 6.99 -0.16 -28.35
C GLY A 134 7.17 -1.37 -27.43
N SER A 135 6.32 -2.39 -27.53
CA SER A 135 6.57 -3.66 -26.82
C SER A 135 7.83 -4.33 -27.36
N ALA A 136 8.59 -5.01 -26.49
CA ALA A 136 9.72 -5.84 -26.88
C ALA A 136 9.32 -7.25 -27.37
N ALA A 137 8.01 -7.53 -27.49
CA ALA A 137 7.51 -8.76 -28.10
C ALA A 137 7.82 -8.81 -29.62
N PRO A 138 8.24 -9.95 -30.19
CA PRO A 138 8.59 -10.06 -31.61
C PRO A 138 7.49 -9.56 -32.56
N GLY A 139 7.88 -8.74 -33.56
CA GLY A 139 6.95 -8.17 -34.55
C GLY A 139 6.20 -6.91 -34.09
N SER A 140 6.38 -6.46 -32.85
CA SER A 140 5.80 -5.20 -32.35
C SER A 140 6.42 -3.98 -33.03
N LYS A 141 5.65 -2.89 -33.09
CA LYS A 141 6.06 -1.61 -33.68
C LYS A 141 6.41 -0.57 -32.62
N LEU A 142 7.19 0.44 -33.03
CA LEU A 142 7.44 1.66 -32.28
C LEU A 142 6.37 2.71 -32.63
N ASP A 143 5.10 2.39 -32.36
CA ASP A 143 3.96 3.24 -32.72
C ASP A 143 3.76 4.44 -31.75
N SER A 144 4.50 4.48 -30.64
CA SER A 144 4.50 5.59 -29.69
C SER A 144 5.82 6.37 -29.70
N SER A 145 5.78 7.66 -29.37
CA SER A 145 6.93 8.57 -29.45
C SER A 145 7.00 9.54 -28.27
N TYR A 146 8.22 9.92 -27.89
CA TYR A 146 8.49 10.96 -26.89
C TYR A 146 7.84 12.30 -27.25
N ILE A 147 7.15 12.91 -26.28
CA ILE A 147 6.55 14.25 -26.39
C ILE A 147 7.32 15.26 -25.53
N LYS A 148 7.40 15.05 -24.21
CA LYS A 148 8.07 15.95 -23.26
C LYS A 148 8.43 15.25 -21.95
N SER A 149 9.42 15.77 -21.22
CA SER A 149 9.55 15.45 -19.79
C SER A 149 8.54 16.27 -19.01
N VAL A 150 7.80 15.61 -18.13
CA VAL A 150 6.84 16.22 -17.19
C VAL A 150 7.53 16.54 -15.87
N LYS A 151 8.36 15.60 -15.39
CA LYS A 151 9.13 15.74 -14.16
C LYS A 151 10.34 14.81 -14.23
N SER A 152 11.53 15.27 -13.85
CA SER A 152 12.67 14.38 -13.62
C SER A 152 13.35 14.77 -12.31
N ILE A 153 13.54 13.77 -11.43
CA ILE A 153 14.38 13.83 -10.23
C ILE A 153 15.57 12.92 -10.54
N PRO A 154 16.78 13.45 -10.80
CA PRO A 154 17.88 12.68 -11.36
C PRO A 154 18.19 11.39 -10.62
N TYR A 155 18.29 10.29 -11.38
CA TYR A 155 18.54 8.92 -10.91
C TYR A 155 17.49 8.34 -9.96
N ASN A 156 16.35 9.02 -9.76
CA ASN A 156 15.26 8.57 -8.93
C ASN A 156 14.00 8.28 -9.77
N ILE A 157 13.13 9.28 -9.95
CA ILE A 157 11.93 9.17 -10.79
C ILE A 157 11.99 10.10 -11.99
N SER A 158 11.59 9.57 -13.15
CA SER A 158 11.33 10.36 -14.36
C SER A 158 9.90 10.11 -14.83
N VAL A 159 9.18 11.17 -15.21
CA VAL A 159 7.82 11.12 -15.74
C VAL A 159 7.84 11.81 -17.08
N ILE A 160 7.46 11.06 -18.12
CA ILE A 160 7.66 11.43 -19.53
C ILE A 160 6.35 11.20 -20.28
N GLU A 161 5.88 12.20 -21.01
CA GLU A 161 4.71 12.04 -21.86
C GLU A 161 5.10 11.34 -23.17
N ILE A 162 4.33 10.32 -23.54
CA ILE A 162 4.43 9.62 -24.83
C ILE A 162 3.14 9.82 -25.64
N SER A 163 3.24 9.75 -26.96
CA SER A 163 2.16 10.12 -27.89
C SER A 163 1.00 9.12 -27.98
N ALA A 164 1.25 7.84 -27.69
CA ALA A 164 0.29 6.75 -27.82
C ALA A 164 0.53 5.64 -26.79
N PRO A 165 -0.50 4.88 -26.39
CA PRO A 165 -0.33 3.73 -25.50
C PRO A 165 0.55 2.65 -26.15
N ILE A 166 1.50 2.11 -25.37
CA ILE A 166 2.33 0.98 -25.79
C ILE A 166 1.46 -0.29 -25.79
N MET A 167 1.33 -0.89 -26.97
CA MET A 167 0.51 -2.09 -27.19
C MET A 167 1.41 -3.33 -27.18
N ALA A 168 1.15 -4.26 -26.27
CA ALA A 168 1.83 -5.57 -26.22
C ALA A 168 0.85 -6.72 -26.50
N PRO A 169 1.24 -7.76 -27.24
CA PRO A 169 0.41 -8.95 -27.46
C PRO A 169 -0.08 -9.56 -26.15
N GLY A 170 -1.34 -10.01 -26.11
CA GLY A 170 -1.95 -10.66 -24.96
C GLY A 170 -2.48 -9.71 -23.87
N ILE A 171 -1.91 -8.51 -23.65
CA ILE A 171 -2.33 -7.64 -22.53
C ILE A 171 -3.80 -7.19 -22.66
N LEU A 172 -4.16 -6.55 -23.79
CA LEU A 172 -5.55 -6.08 -24.01
C LEU A 172 -6.52 -7.20 -24.43
N ALA A 173 -5.99 -8.39 -24.72
CA ALA A 173 -6.75 -9.59 -25.03
C ALA A 173 -6.85 -10.56 -23.83
N ALA A 174 -6.30 -10.17 -22.67
CA ALA A 174 -6.46 -10.94 -21.45
C ALA A 174 -7.95 -11.00 -21.09
N PRO A 175 -8.45 -12.18 -20.64
CA PRO A 175 -9.86 -12.31 -20.28
C PRO A 175 -10.22 -11.33 -19.15
N PRO A 176 -11.46 -10.80 -19.13
CA PRO A 176 -11.94 -10.06 -17.96
C PRO A 176 -11.88 -10.97 -16.72
N PRO A 177 -11.73 -10.40 -15.51
CA PRO A 177 -11.79 -11.17 -14.28
C PRO A 177 -13.22 -11.69 -14.15
N SER A 178 -13.42 -12.97 -14.46
CA SER A 178 -14.72 -13.62 -14.39
C SER A 178 -15.18 -13.73 -12.94
N ALA A 179 -16.45 -13.45 -12.65
CA ALA A 179 -17.06 -13.79 -11.35
C ALA A 179 -16.90 -15.31 -11.03
N ASP A 180 -16.79 -16.13 -12.08
CA ASP A 180 -16.49 -17.57 -12.03
C ASP A 180 -15.02 -17.91 -11.70
N VAL A 181 -14.18 -16.96 -11.25
CA VAL A 181 -12.85 -17.28 -10.72
C VAL A 181 -13.01 -18.24 -9.53
N ASN A 182 -12.59 -19.49 -9.73
CA ASN A 182 -12.63 -20.51 -8.70
C ASN A 182 -11.51 -20.26 -7.67
N ILE A 183 -11.82 -19.41 -6.70
CA ILE A 183 -10.94 -19.01 -5.57
C ILE A 183 -10.34 -20.26 -4.90
N THR A 184 -11.15 -21.29 -4.64
CA THR A 184 -10.69 -22.56 -4.05
C THR A 184 -9.61 -23.22 -4.91
N ALA A 185 -9.84 -23.38 -6.21
CA ALA A 185 -8.88 -24.04 -7.11
C ALA A 185 -7.56 -23.25 -7.27
N LEU A 186 -7.58 -21.92 -7.20
CA LEU A 186 -6.36 -21.10 -7.17
C LEU A 186 -5.55 -21.34 -5.89
N ILE A 187 -6.22 -21.34 -4.73
CA ILE A 187 -5.63 -21.57 -3.42
C ILE A 187 -5.08 -23.01 -3.29
N GLU A 188 -5.80 -24.02 -3.80
CA GLU A 188 -5.34 -25.41 -3.86
C GLU A 188 -4.11 -25.59 -4.77
N LYS A 189 -4.12 -24.96 -5.94
CA LYS A 189 -2.99 -24.98 -6.89
C LYS A 189 -1.74 -24.33 -6.31
N ALA A 190 -1.90 -23.35 -5.43
CA ALA A 190 -0.82 -22.69 -4.69
C ALA A 190 -0.38 -23.43 -3.42
N GLY A 191 -0.85 -24.66 -3.16
CA GLY A 191 -0.40 -25.44 -1.98
C GLY A 191 -0.99 -24.99 -0.65
N CYS A 192 -2.13 -24.30 -0.66
CA CYS A 192 -2.88 -23.87 0.53
C CYS A 192 -4.15 -24.72 0.72
N LYS A 193 -4.06 -26.04 0.50
CA LYS A 193 -5.21 -26.96 0.35
C LYS A 193 -6.01 -27.11 1.64
N THR A 194 -5.34 -27.06 2.78
CA THR A 194 -5.97 -27.09 4.11
C THR A 194 -6.88 -25.87 4.29
N PHE A 195 -6.41 -24.68 3.93
CA PHE A 195 -7.23 -23.46 3.94
C PHE A 195 -8.39 -23.56 2.95
N ALA A 196 -8.13 -23.99 1.71
CA ALA A 196 -9.16 -24.19 0.67
C ALA A 196 -10.30 -25.13 1.11
N SER A 197 -9.95 -26.25 1.76
CA SER A 197 -10.90 -27.20 2.33
C SER A 197 -11.69 -26.59 3.50
N LEU A 198 -11.04 -25.82 4.37
CA LEU A 198 -11.68 -25.14 5.50
C LEU A 198 -12.69 -24.07 5.04
N ILE A 199 -12.33 -23.19 4.08
CA ILE A 199 -13.26 -22.18 3.57
C ILE A 199 -14.44 -22.79 2.78
N SER A 200 -14.22 -23.96 2.16
CA SER A 200 -15.27 -24.71 1.44
C SER A 200 -16.24 -25.41 2.39
N SER A 201 -15.72 -26.14 3.37
CA SER A 201 -16.52 -26.87 4.37
C SER A 201 -17.30 -25.95 5.31
N ASN A 202 -16.78 -24.76 5.61
CA ASN A 202 -17.46 -23.73 6.41
C ASN A 202 -18.30 -22.75 5.56
N GLY A 203 -18.52 -23.02 4.27
CA GLY A 203 -19.45 -22.28 3.41
C GLY A 203 -19.03 -20.86 3.00
N LEU A 204 -17.81 -20.42 3.35
CA LEU A 204 -17.32 -19.05 3.14
C LEU A 204 -17.09 -18.68 1.67
N ILE A 205 -17.03 -19.66 0.77
CA ILE A 205 -16.87 -19.44 -0.69
C ILE A 205 -17.88 -18.42 -1.22
N LYS A 206 -19.16 -18.50 -0.82
CA LYS A 206 -20.21 -17.57 -1.26
C LYS A 206 -19.95 -16.14 -0.75
N THR A 207 -19.48 -16.00 0.49
CA THR A 207 -19.11 -14.72 1.08
C THR A 207 -17.91 -14.10 0.37
N PHE A 208 -16.90 -14.91 0.06
CA PHE A 208 -15.72 -14.45 -0.67
C PHE A 208 -16.07 -14.06 -2.11
N GLN A 209 -16.84 -14.87 -2.84
CA GLN A 209 -17.32 -14.52 -4.19
C GLN A 209 -18.14 -13.22 -4.19
N ALA A 210 -19.12 -13.07 -3.30
CA ALA A 210 -19.95 -11.85 -3.19
C ALA A 210 -19.19 -10.60 -2.68
N THR A 211 -17.94 -10.77 -2.21
CA THR A 211 -17.02 -9.68 -1.83
C THR A 211 -16.01 -9.39 -2.95
N ALA A 212 -15.62 -10.40 -3.73
CA ALA A 212 -14.63 -10.27 -4.81
C ALA A 212 -15.00 -9.16 -5.80
N ASP A 213 -16.26 -9.12 -6.26
CA ASP A 213 -16.78 -8.09 -7.17
C ASP A 213 -16.61 -6.63 -6.68
N LYS A 214 -16.38 -6.43 -5.38
CA LYS A 214 -16.29 -5.11 -4.72
C LYS A 214 -14.88 -4.75 -4.25
N GLY A 215 -13.95 -5.70 -4.25
CA GLY A 215 -12.65 -5.59 -3.61
C GLY A 215 -12.46 -6.64 -2.53
N LEU A 216 -11.55 -7.58 -2.78
CA LEU A 216 -11.19 -8.63 -1.83
C LEU A 216 -9.69 -8.90 -1.87
N THR A 217 -9.07 -8.98 -0.69
CA THR A 217 -7.76 -9.60 -0.51
C THR A 217 -7.89 -10.81 0.39
N ILE A 218 -7.32 -11.95 0.00
CA ILE A 218 -7.22 -13.18 0.80
C ILE A 218 -5.75 -13.44 1.15
N PHE A 219 -5.48 -13.75 2.40
CA PHE A 219 -4.18 -14.18 2.93
C PHE A 219 -4.27 -15.68 3.28
N ALA A 220 -4.05 -16.56 2.31
CA ALA A 220 -4.20 -18.00 2.49
C ALA A 220 -2.95 -18.62 3.17
N PRO A 221 -3.06 -19.24 4.35
CA PRO A 221 -1.92 -19.95 4.94
C PRO A 221 -1.58 -21.20 4.12
N ASN A 222 -0.29 -21.40 3.87
CA ASN A 222 0.18 -22.58 3.16
C ASN A 222 -0.03 -23.87 3.99
N ASP A 223 0.07 -25.05 3.36
CA ASP A 223 -0.14 -26.31 4.07
C ASP A 223 0.91 -26.60 5.17
N GLU A 224 2.02 -25.85 5.25
CA GLU A 224 3.01 -25.96 6.34
C GLU A 224 2.66 -25.07 7.54
N ALA A 225 2.03 -23.91 7.30
CA ALA A 225 1.54 -23.00 8.32
C ALA A 225 0.65 -23.71 9.34
N PHE A 226 -0.30 -24.55 8.89
CA PHE A 226 -1.16 -25.37 9.76
C PHE A 226 -0.42 -26.46 10.57
N LYS A 227 0.84 -26.73 10.26
CA LYS A 227 1.72 -27.67 10.99
C LYS A 227 2.71 -26.94 11.92
N ALA A 228 2.72 -25.61 11.92
CA ALA A 228 3.65 -24.81 12.71
C ALA A 228 3.38 -24.92 14.22
N LYS A 229 4.44 -24.77 15.03
CA LYS A 229 4.33 -24.79 16.49
C LYS A 229 3.60 -23.53 16.97
N GLY A 230 2.52 -23.72 17.72
CA GLY A 230 1.71 -22.63 18.28
C GLY A 230 0.33 -22.45 17.63
N VAL A 231 0.10 -23.07 16.46
CA VAL A 231 -1.23 -23.11 15.85
C VAL A 231 -2.22 -23.82 16.77
N PRO A 232 -3.41 -23.25 17.03
CA PRO A 232 -4.44 -23.87 17.85
C PRO A 232 -5.01 -25.12 17.18
N ASP A 233 -5.35 -26.12 18.00
CA ASP A 233 -6.08 -27.29 17.53
C ASP A 233 -7.51 -26.89 17.13
N LEU A 234 -7.72 -26.74 15.82
CA LEU A 234 -9.00 -26.30 15.24
C LEU A 234 -10.17 -27.23 15.58
N SER A 235 -9.92 -28.48 16.00
CA SER A 235 -10.98 -29.40 16.46
C SER A 235 -11.56 -29.05 17.83
N LYS A 236 -10.87 -28.20 18.60
CA LYS A 236 -11.32 -27.70 19.91
C LYS A 236 -12.11 -26.38 19.83
N LEU A 237 -12.13 -25.74 18.65
CA LEU A 237 -12.87 -24.50 18.42
C LEU A 237 -14.32 -24.80 18.03
N THR A 238 -15.25 -23.93 18.44
CA THR A 238 -16.61 -23.95 17.92
C THR A 238 -16.62 -23.56 16.44
N ASN A 239 -17.68 -23.95 15.72
CA ASN A 239 -17.82 -23.58 14.31
C ASN A 239 -17.81 -22.05 14.09
N ALA A 240 -18.34 -21.27 15.03
CA ALA A 240 -18.30 -19.81 14.98
C ALA A 240 -16.87 -19.25 15.08
N GLU A 241 -16.03 -19.81 15.95
CA GLU A 241 -14.61 -19.43 16.09
C GLU A 241 -13.80 -19.84 14.85
N VAL A 242 -14.06 -21.02 14.27
CA VAL A 242 -13.45 -21.44 13.00
C VAL A 242 -13.86 -20.51 11.85
N VAL A 243 -15.15 -20.18 11.72
CA VAL A 243 -15.64 -19.22 10.72
C VAL A 243 -15.00 -17.84 10.91
N SER A 244 -14.88 -17.36 12.14
CA SER A 244 -14.25 -16.06 12.46
C SER A 244 -12.76 -16.06 12.13
N LEU A 245 -12.03 -17.13 12.48
CA LEU A 245 -10.63 -17.32 12.12
C LEU A 245 -10.43 -17.32 10.59
N LEU A 246 -11.29 -18.01 9.84
CA LEU A 246 -11.20 -18.04 8.37
C LEU A 246 -11.58 -16.70 7.72
N GLN A 247 -12.48 -15.93 8.33
CA GLN A 247 -12.80 -14.56 7.90
C GLN A 247 -11.68 -13.55 8.23
N TYR A 248 -10.89 -13.79 9.29
CA TYR A 248 -9.69 -12.99 9.61
C TYR A 248 -8.59 -13.10 8.54
N HIS A 249 -8.61 -14.16 7.73
CA HIS A 249 -7.69 -14.35 6.59
C HIS A 249 -8.16 -13.63 5.31
N ALA A 250 -9.14 -12.73 5.39
CA ALA A 250 -9.66 -11.99 4.24
C ALA A 250 -10.09 -10.56 4.62
N ALA A 251 -9.98 -9.62 3.69
CA ALA A 251 -10.37 -8.22 3.87
C ALA A 251 -11.25 -7.72 2.72
N ALA A 252 -12.32 -6.96 3.04
CA ALA A 252 -13.29 -6.41 2.08
C ALA A 252 -12.75 -5.20 1.28
N LYS A 253 -11.49 -5.27 0.86
CA LYS A 253 -10.81 -4.23 0.08
C LYS A 253 -9.76 -4.89 -0.81
N TYR A 254 -9.65 -4.41 -2.04
CA TYR A 254 -8.54 -4.74 -2.93
C TYR A 254 -7.24 -4.12 -2.39
N LEU A 255 -6.28 -4.95 -1.99
CA LEU A 255 -4.98 -4.53 -1.44
C LEU A 255 -3.84 -5.24 -2.18
N PRO A 256 -3.40 -4.70 -3.34
CA PRO A 256 -2.22 -5.18 -4.05
C PRO A 256 -0.91 -4.84 -3.31
N VAL A 257 0.21 -5.44 -3.73
CA VAL A 257 1.52 -5.35 -3.04
C VAL A 257 1.97 -3.90 -2.80
N GLY A 258 1.88 -3.02 -3.81
CA GLY A 258 2.21 -1.60 -3.65
C GLY A 258 1.35 -0.87 -2.61
N SER A 259 0.06 -1.24 -2.50
CA SER A 259 -0.83 -0.70 -1.46
C SER A 259 -0.45 -1.26 -0.08
N LEU A 260 -0.13 -2.55 0.04
CA LEU A 260 0.33 -3.14 1.30
C LEU A 260 1.67 -2.54 1.77
N LYS A 261 2.59 -2.21 0.85
CA LYS A 261 3.86 -1.53 1.15
C LYS A 261 3.72 -0.04 1.54
N THR A 262 2.56 0.58 1.29
CA THR A 262 2.33 2.02 1.56
C THR A 262 1.24 2.29 2.60
N THR A 263 0.46 1.28 2.97
CA THR A 263 -0.56 1.34 4.02
C THR A 263 0.11 1.52 5.40
N LYS A 264 -0.34 2.53 6.15
CA LYS A 264 0.09 2.79 7.54
C LYS A 264 -1.01 2.50 8.55
N ASP A 265 -2.26 2.44 8.08
CA ASP A 265 -3.45 2.19 8.87
C ASP A 265 -3.69 0.68 9.08
N SER A 266 -4.54 0.33 10.04
CA SER A 266 -4.97 -1.06 10.23
C SER A 266 -5.90 -1.53 9.11
N ILE A 267 -5.77 -2.81 8.74
CA ILE A 267 -6.60 -3.47 7.73
C ILE A 267 -7.71 -4.25 8.44
N ASN A 268 -8.93 -3.73 8.39
CA ASN A 268 -10.11 -4.42 8.90
C ASN A 268 -10.39 -5.68 8.07
N THR A 269 -10.59 -6.82 8.73
CA THR A 269 -10.87 -8.11 8.07
C THR A 269 -12.37 -8.36 7.94
N LEU A 270 -12.76 -9.44 7.25
CA LEU A 270 -14.16 -9.89 7.18
C LEU A 270 -14.70 -10.36 8.54
N ALA A 271 -13.83 -10.60 9.54
CA ALA A 271 -14.25 -10.91 10.91
C ALA A 271 -14.67 -9.66 11.71
N SER A 272 -14.27 -8.43 11.29
CA SER A 272 -14.64 -7.17 11.97
C SER A 272 -16.13 -6.79 11.81
N ASN A 273 -17.00 -7.70 11.36
CA ASN A 273 -18.46 -7.54 11.25
C ASN A 273 -19.20 -7.69 12.60
N GLY A 274 -18.55 -7.35 13.72
CA GLY A 274 -19.05 -7.51 15.08
C GLY A 274 -18.38 -6.54 16.05
N ALA A 275 -18.41 -6.86 17.35
CA ALA A 275 -17.81 -5.99 18.38
C ALA A 275 -16.28 -6.13 18.52
N GLY A 276 -15.66 -7.14 17.90
CA GLY A 276 -14.22 -7.39 17.95
C GLY A 276 -13.45 -6.58 16.90
N LYS A 277 -12.24 -6.14 17.25
CA LYS A 277 -11.33 -5.39 16.38
C LYS A 277 -10.37 -6.33 15.66
N PHE A 278 -10.94 -7.14 14.77
CA PHE A 278 -10.24 -8.12 13.96
C PHE A 278 -9.41 -7.44 12.85
N ASP A 279 -8.44 -6.63 13.26
CA ASP A 279 -7.72 -5.69 12.40
C ASP A 279 -6.23 -6.05 12.32
N LEU A 280 -5.71 -6.21 11.10
CA LEU A 280 -4.31 -6.54 10.84
C LEU A 280 -3.46 -5.27 10.70
N THR A 281 -2.16 -5.35 11.01
CA THR A 281 -1.19 -4.30 10.64
C THR A 281 -0.05 -4.88 9.79
N VAL A 282 0.63 -4.03 9.01
CA VAL A 282 1.65 -4.45 8.03
C VAL A 282 2.98 -3.76 8.32
N SER A 283 4.06 -4.52 8.40
CA SER A 283 5.43 -4.01 8.37
C SER A 283 6.12 -4.34 7.06
N VAL A 284 6.98 -3.44 6.60
CA VAL A 284 7.75 -3.57 5.35
C VAL A 284 9.23 -3.68 5.68
N ALA A 285 9.90 -4.72 5.20
CA ALA A 285 11.33 -4.96 5.39
C ALA A 285 12.00 -5.21 4.02
N GLY A 286 12.40 -4.13 3.35
CA GLY A 286 12.83 -4.17 1.95
C GLY A 286 11.64 -4.55 1.06
N ASP A 287 11.74 -5.65 0.32
CA ASP A 287 10.62 -6.22 -0.43
C ASP A 287 9.72 -7.15 0.39
N SER A 288 10.14 -7.58 1.58
CA SER A 288 9.34 -8.48 2.43
C SER A 288 8.19 -7.74 3.13
N LEU A 289 6.99 -8.32 3.08
CA LEU A 289 5.80 -7.86 3.80
C LEU A 289 5.46 -8.81 4.94
N THR A 290 5.28 -8.27 6.14
CA THR A 290 4.88 -9.03 7.34
C THR A 290 3.57 -8.50 7.89
N LEU A 291 2.59 -9.38 8.00
CA LEU A 291 1.30 -9.14 8.65
C LEU A 291 1.44 -9.40 10.16
N HIS A 292 0.87 -8.53 10.99
CA HIS A 292 0.88 -8.65 12.45
C HIS A 292 -0.56 -8.74 12.98
N THR A 293 -0.77 -9.65 13.93
CA THR A 293 -2.11 -10.04 14.42
C THR A 293 -2.35 -9.70 15.89
N GLY A 294 -1.40 -9.05 16.55
CA GLY A 294 -1.35 -8.88 18.01
C GLY A 294 -0.86 -10.11 18.78
N VAL A 295 -1.14 -11.33 18.28
CA VAL A 295 -0.71 -12.61 18.89
C VAL A 295 0.58 -13.13 18.27
N ASP A 296 0.64 -13.14 16.94
CA ASP A 296 1.77 -13.62 16.14
C ASP A 296 1.94 -12.79 14.85
N SER A 297 2.98 -13.09 14.05
CA SER A 297 3.30 -12.43 12.79
C SER A 297 3.47 -13.42 11.65
N SER A 298 2.99 -13.08 10.46
CA SER A 298 3.01 -13.95 9.28
C SER A 298 3.51 -13.19 8.07
N ARG A 299 4.52 -13.71 7.38
CA ARG A 299 5.08 -13.11 6.17
C ARG A 299 4.27 -13.53 4.95
N ILE A 300 4.06 -12.60 4.01
CA ILE A 300 3.55 -12.90 2.68
C ILE A 300 4.66 -13.61 1.90
N ALA A 301 4.41 -14.86 1.49
CA ALA A 301 5.37 -15.68 0.76
C ALA A 301 5.32 -15.40 -0.75
N ASP A 302 4.16 -15.59 -1.38
CA ASP A 302 3.94 -15.40 -2.81
C ASP A 302 2.62 -14.66 -3.11
N THR A 303 2.53 -14.12 -4.33
CA THR A 303 1.27 -13.63 -4.91
C THR A 303 0.64 -14.75 -5.73
N ILE A 304 -0.49 -15.29 -5.27
CA ILE A 304 -1.26 -16.32 -5.97
C ILE A 304 -2.10 -15.71 -7.10
N LEU A 305 -2.64 -14.52 -6.85
CA LEU A 305 -3.38 -13.71 -7.83
C LEU A 305 -3.28 -12.23 -7.45
N ASP A 306 -3.07 -11.36 -8.45
CA ASP A 306 -3.32 -9.92 -8.33
C ASP A 306 -4.00 -9.46 -9.64
N SER A 307 -5.33 -9.35 -9.59
CA SER A 307 -6.16 -8.96 -10.73
C SER A 307 -7.35 -8.16 -10.22
N SER A 308 -7.23 -6.83 -10.23
CA SER A 308 -8.23 -5.90 -9.68
C SER A 308 -9.65 -6.25 -10.14
N PRO A 309 -10.62 -6.44 -9.22
CA PRO A 309 -10.60 -6.11 -7.78
C PRO A 309 -10.18 -7.23 -6.79
N LEU A 310 -9.57 -8.34 -7.24
CA LEU A 310 -9.21 -9.49 -6.39
C LEU A 310 -7.68 -9.67 -6.23
N SER A 311 -7.22 -9.83 -4.99
CA SER A 311 -5.87 -10.29 -4.64
C SER A 311 -5.91 -11.54 -3.77
N ILE A 312 -4.96 -12.46 -3.99
CA ILE A 312 -4.77 -13.68 -3.17
C ILE A 312 -3.26 -13.84 -2.93
N TYR A 313 -2.87 -13.99 -1.67
CA TYR A 313 -1.50 -14.17 -1.21
C TYR A 313 -1.35 -15.50 -0.48
N SER A 314 -0.20 -16.17 -0.60
CA SER A 314 0.20 -17.22 0.34
C SER A 314 0.88 -16.57 1.56
N VAL A 315 0.67 -17.13 2.75
CA VAL A 315 1.34 -16.68 3.98
C VAL A 315 1.96 -17.83 4.77
N ASP A 316 3.09 -17.56 5.43
CA ASP A 316 3.92 -18.57 6.11
C ASP A 316 3.32 -19.13 7.41
N SER A 317 2.46 -18.36 8.07
CA SER A 317 1.83 -18.70 9.35
C SER A 317 0.33 -18.39 9.35
N VAL A 318 -0.47 -19.17 10.08
CA VAL A 318 -1.90 -18.91 10.29
C VAL A 318 -2.06 -17.59 11.05
N LEU A 319 -2.89 -16.68 10.56
CA LEU A 319 -3.21 -15.42 11.23
C LEU A 319 -4.14 -15.70 12.42
N LEU A 320 -3.66 -15.48 13.65
CA LEU A 320 -4.41 -15.75 14.88
C LEU A 320 -4.93 -14.43 15.49
N PRO A 321 -6.24 -14.15 15.45
CA PRO A 321 -6.77 -12.90 16.01
C PRO A 321 -6.66 -12.88 17.53
N GLN A 322 -6.28 -11.72 18.08
CA GLN A 322 -6.20 -11.49 19.52
C GLN A 322 -7.55 -11.72 20.22
N GLU A 323 -8.68 -11.46 19.54
CA GLU A 323 -10.04 -11.66 20.05
C GLU A 323 -10.35 -13.13 20.40
N LEU A 324 -9.62 -14.09 19.81
CA LEU A 324 -9.78 -15.53 20.05
C LEU A 324 -8.56 -16.16 20.74
N PHE A 325 -7.36 -15.60 20.53
CA PHE A 325 -6.09 -16.24 20.92
C PHE A 325 -5.17 -15.38 21.79
N ALA A 326 -5.57 -14.16 22.17
CA ALA A 326 -4.87 -13.45 23.23
C ALA A 326 -4.95 -14.27 24.53
N LYS A 327 -3.80 -14.68 25.06
CA LYS A 327 -3.70 -15.17 26.43
C LYS A 327 -4.19 -14.03 27.31
N SER A 328 -5.36 -14.21 27.96
CA SER A 328 -5.98 -13.19 28.81
C SER A 328 -4.91 -12.52 29.66
N PRO A 329 -4.82 -11.17 29.68
CA PRO A 329 -3.86 -10.49 30.53
C PRO A 329 -4.08 -11.02 31.95
N SER A 330 -2.99 -11.50 32.57
CA SER A 330 -3.07 -12.08 33.91
C SER A 330 -3.82 -11.10 34.81
N PRO A 331 -4.83 -11.55 35.59
CA PRO A 331 -5.46 -10.71 36.58
C PRO A 331 -4.36 -10.02 37.39
N ALA A 332 -4.43 -8.69 37.49
CA ALA A 332 -3.48 -7.92 38.27
C ALA A 332 -3.43 -8.52 39.69
N PRO A 333 -2.24 -8.60 40.34
CA PRO A 333 -2.13 -9.22 41.65
C PRO A 333 -3.19 -8.67 42.60
N ALA A 334 -4.09 -9.56 43.05
CA ALA A 334 -5.12 -9.17 43.99
C ALA A 334 -4.44 -8.56 45.23
N PRO A 335 -4.89 -7.40 45.73
CA PRO A 335 -4.21 -6.72 46.83
C PRO A 335 -4.10 -7.66 48.02
N GLU A 336 -2.88 -7.78 48.56
CA GLU A 336 -2.55 -8.80 49.56
C GLU A 336 -3.50 -8.73 50.76
N SER A 337 -4.09 -9.88 51.11
CA SER A 337 -5.08 -9.97 52.16
C SER A 337 -4.45 -9.68 53.53
N VAL A 338 -4.57 -8.45 54.00
CA VAL A 338 -4.06 -8.01 55.30
C VAL A 338 -4.64 -8.86 56.44
N SER A 339 -3.79 -9.66 57.08
CA SER A 339 -4.15 -10.60 58.13
C SER A 339 -4.83 -9.89 59.31
N SER A 340 -6.09 -10.25 59.58
CA SER A 340 -6.85 -9.73 60.72
C SER A 340 -6.37 -10.38 62.03
N PRO A 341 -6.02 -9.61 63.07
CA PRO A 341 -5.61 -10.16 64.36
C PRO A 341 -6.79 -10.67 65.21
N THR A 342 -6.50 -11.66 66.05
CA THR A 342 -7.44 -12.46 66.86
C THR A 342 -8.24 -11.66 67.92
N PRO A 343 -9.52 -11.97 68.18
CA PRO A 343 -10.34 -11.30 69.19
C PRO A 343 -10.09 -11.77 70.64
N ALA A 344 -10.49 -10.95 71.60
CA ALA A 344 -10.53 -11.24 73.05
C ALA A 344 -11.95 -10.93 73.63
N PRO A 345 -12.36 -11.54 74.76
CA PRO A 345 -13.79 -11.70 75.10
C PRO A 345 -14.44 -10.56 75.92
N SER A 346 -15.78 -10.52 75.85
CA SER A 346 -16.69 -9.58 76.54
C SER A 346 -16.89 -9.87 78.04
N PRO A 347 -17.59 -8.99 78.79
CA PRO A 347 -18.93 -9.39 79.27
C PRO A 347 -20.02 -8.29 79.45
N VAL A 348 -21.26 -8.65 79.06
CA VAL A 348 -22.57 -8.45 79.75
C VAL A 348 -23.11 -7.06 80.17
N ALA A 349 -24.20 -6.63 79.50
CA ALA A 349 -25.49 -6.10 80.02
C ALA A 349 -26.45 -5.90 78.81
N GLU A 350 -27.66 -6.50 78.73
CA GLU A 350 -28.97 -6.05 79.26
C GLU A 350 -29.37 -4.58 78.92
N ALA A 351 -30.57 -4.25 78.40
CA ALA A 351 -31.76 -5.03 77.98
C ALA A 351 -32.62 -4.22 76.93
N PRO A 352 -33.63 -4.81 76.24
CA PRO A 352 -34.28 -4.20 75.05
C PRO A 352 -35.73 -3.69 75.23
N SER A 353 -36.21 -2.77 74.35
CA SER A 353 -37.63 -2.61 73.92
C SER A 353 -37.82 -1.62 72.73
N PRO A 354 -38.96 -1.63 71.97
CA PRO A 354 -39.03 -1.00 70.63
C PRO A 354 -40.29 -0.12 70.28
N PHE A 355 -40.31 0.42 69.04
CA PHE A 355 -41.46 1.04 68.29
C PHE A 355 -41.81 2.55 68.61
N PRO A 356 -42.82 3.23 67.97
CA PRO A 356 -42.64 3.87 66.64
C PRO A 356 -43.32 5.27 66.39
N ALA A 357 -42.83 6.06 65.41
CA ALA A 357 -43.51 7.17 64.66
C ALA A 357 -42.67 7.52 63.39
N SER A 358 -43.13 7.82 62.16
CA SER A 358 -44.21 8.69 61.59
C SER A 358 -43.90 10.21 61.62
N PRO A 359 -44.26 11.08 60.62
CA PRO A 359 -44.64 10.90 59.20
C PRO A 359 -43.80 11.82 58.21
N PRO A 360 -44.14 12.00 56.89
CA PRO A 360 -43.28 12.69 55.88
C PRO A 360 -43.80 14.05 55.30
N ALA A 361 -43.10 14.59 54.27
CA ALA A 361 -43.40 15.78 53.39
C ALA A 361 -43.02 17.18 53.99
N PRO A 362 -42.89 18.31 53.21
CA PRO A 362 -43.34 18.58 51.83
C PRO A 362 -42.26 19.17 50.86
N ALA A 363 -42.71 19.75 49.73
CA ALA A 363 -41.92 20.23 48.60
C ALA A 363 -41.42 21.70 48.72
N GLY A 364 -40.53 22.10 47.81
CA GLY A 364 -40.13 23.49 47.58
C GLY A 364 -39.90 23.78 46.09
N GLU A 365 -40.39 24.91 45.60
CA GLU A 365 -40.29 25.38 44.21
C GLU A 365 -39.52 26.72 44.12
N SER A 366 -39.20 27.16 42.89
CA SER A 366 -38.90 28.55 42.51
C SER A 366 -37.54 29.18 42.93
N PRO A 367 -37.09 30.29 42.30
CA PRO A 367 -37.19 30.60 40.85
C PRO A 367 -35.97 31.34 40.22
N ALA A 368 -35.96 31.40 38.88
CA ALA A 368 -35.59 32.51 37.97
C ALA A 368 -34.29 33.37 38.12
N GLY A 369 -33.57 33.50 36.99
CA GLY A 369 -32.63 34.58 36.64
C GLY A 369 -31.58 34.14 35.59
N ALA A 370 -31.08 34.95 34.65
CA ALA A 370 -31.50 36.27 34.14
C ALA A 370 -30.88 36.50 32.71
N PRO A 371 -31.42 37.40 31.84
CA PRO A 371 -30.92 37.64 30.48
C PRO A 371 -30.22 39.00 30.25
N ALA A 372 -29.32 39.08 29.26
CA ALA A 372 -28.73 40.31 28.66
C ALA A 372 -28.23 40.00 27.22
N GLU A 373 -28.55 40.78 26.18
CA GLU A 373 -27.72 41.83 25.51
C GLU A 373 -26.50 41.32 24.70
N ALA A 374 -26.11 41.85 23.53
CA ALA A 374 -26.61 42.93 22.65
C ALA A 374 -26.16 42.72 21.17
N PRO A 375 -26.61 43.51 20.16
CA PRO A 375 -26.41 43.22 18.72
C PRO A 375 -25.54 44.25 17.93
N SER A 376 -25.43 44.00 16.60
CA SER A 376 -25.25 44.94 15.47
C SER A 376 -23.90 45.61 15.13
N SER A 377 -23.45 45.41 13.88
CA SER A 377 -22.66 46.27 12.95
C SER A 377 -22.34 45.42 11.69
N GLU A 378 -22.56 45.82 10.42
CA GLU A 378 -21.82 46.81 9.60
C GLU A 378 -20.36 46.40 9.31
N ALA A 379 -19.74 46.61 8.13
CA ALA A 379 -20.16 47.12 6.80
C ALA A 379 -19.08 46.64 5.74
N GLU A 380 -19.08 46.89 4.43
CA GLU A 380 -19.94 47.62 3.45
C GLU A 380 -19.75 46.96 2.04
N ARG A 381 -19.60 47.71 0.94
CA ARG A 381 -19.37 47.25 -0.47
C ARG A 381 -17.86 47.13 -0.81
N SER A 382 -17.41 46.57 -1.95
CA SER A 382 -17.44 47.25 -3.28
C SER A 382 -16.91 46.38 -4.43
N SER A 383 -17.42 46.64 -5.63
CA SER A 383 -16.95 46.06 -6.90
C SER A 383 -16.14 47.07 -7.73
N SER A 384 -15.03 46.65 -8.34
CA SER A 384 -14.38 47.43 -9.42
C SER A 384 -13.62 46.51 -10.39
N ALA A 385 -13.96 46.54 -11.67
CA ALA A 385 -13.13 45.97 -12.72
C ALA A 385 -11.97 46.93 -13.05
N GLY A 386 -10.75 46.40 -13.11
CA GLY A 386 -9.54 47.17 -13.44
C GLY A 386 -8.69 46.42 -14.46
N LYS A 387 -8.68 46.90 -15.71
CA LYS A 387 -7.83 46.39 -16.78
C LYS A 387 -6.69 47.38 -17.01
N ASN A 388 -5.45 46.90 -16.99
CA ASN A 388 -4.29 47.63 -17.51
C ASN A 388 -3.16 46.65 -17.84
N ASP A 389 -2.30 47.05 -18.78
CA ASP A 389 -1.35 46.17 -19.47
C ASP A 389 -0.01 45.99 -18.75
N GLY A 390 0.70 44.93 -19.16
CA GLY A 390 1.80 44.35 -18.41
C GLY A 390 3.15 45.07 -18.39
N VAL A 391 4.08 44.43 -17.69
CA VAL A 391 5.53 44.60 -17.83
C VAL A 391 6.17 43.21 -17.98
N HIS A 392 7.12 43.11 -18.91
CA HIS A 392 7.92 41.91 -19.12
C HIS A 392 9.08 41.85 -18.10
N VAL A 393 9.27 40.72 -17.42
CA VAL A 393 10.52 40.41 -16.70
C VAL A 393 11.07 39.08 -17.22
N LYS A 394 12.39 38.99 -17.39
CA LYS A 394 13.10 37.88 -18.04
C LYS A 394 14.50 37.77 -17.41
N ALA A 395 15.06 36.55 -17.38
CA ALA A 395 16.37 36.22 -16.78
C ALA A 395 16.42 36.34 -15.24
N SER A 396 17.28 35.63 -14.49
CA SER A 396 18.05 34.41 -14.81
C SER A 396 18.56 33.76 -13.52
N ALA A 397 18.63 32.42 -13.48
CA ALA A 397 19.50 31.69 -12.56
C ALA A 397 19.83 30.30 -13.13
N ALA A 398 21.07 30.08 -13.56
CA ALA A 398 21.58 28.76 -13.90
C ALA A 398 22.45 28.26 -12.73
N LEU A 399 22.30 26.99 -12.34
CA LEU A 399 23.13 26.35 -11.31
C LEU A 399 23.82 25.11 -11.90
N THR A 400 24.99 25.31 -12.48
CA THR A 400 25.81 24.23 -13.04
C THR A 400 26.73 23.66 -11.96
N VAL A 401 26.43 22.45 -11.47
CA VAL A 401 27.33 21.71 -10.57
C VAL A 401 28.19 20.75 -11.40
N ALA A 402 29.46 21.09 -11.59
CA ALA A 402 30.45 20.20 -12.21
C ALA A 402 31.20 19.43 -11.12
N VAL A 403 31.13 18.09 -11.14
CA VAL A 403 31.93 17.22 -10.27
C VAL A 403 33.05 16.60 -11.10
N SER A 404 34.28 17.06 -10.88
CA SER A 404 35.48 16.52 -11.54
C SER A 404 35.92 15.21 -10.89
N ALA A 405 35.89 14.11 -11.65
CA ALA A 405 36.48 12.85 -11.20
C ALA A 405 38.01 12.90 -11.31
N LEU A 406 38.73 12.88 -10.17
CA LEU A 406 40.16 12.61 -10.14
C LEU A 406 40.40 11.10 -10.12
N SER A 407 40.93 10.57 -11.22
CA SER A 407 41.43 9.20 -11.30
C SER A 407 42.83 9.10 -10.67
N ALA A 408 42.97 8.37 -9.56
CA ALA A 408 44.27 8.05 -8.97
C ALA A 408 44.67 6.60 -9.33
N PHE A 409 45.68 6.45 -10.18
CA PHE A 409 46.33 5.16 -10.43
C PHE A 409 47.15 4.75 -9.19
N VAL A 410 46.98 3.52 -8.70
CA VAL A 410 47.97 2.86 -7.85
C VAL A 410 48.29 1.51 -8.46
N ILE A 411 49.54 1.36 -8.89
CA ILE A 411 50.07 0.13 -9.49
C ILE A 411 50.49 -0.80 -8.35
N SER A 412 50.12 -2.08 -8.43
CA SER A 412 50.76 -3.13 -7.64
C SER A 412 51.04 -4.32 -8.55
N ALA A 413 52.26 -4.86 -8.48
CA ALA A 413 52.78 -5.75 -9.51
C ALA A 413 52.28 -7.21 -9.36
N THR A 414 52.01 -7.85 -10.48
CA THR A 414 51.83 -9.30 -10.56
C THR A 414 53.19 -10.00 -10.48
N PHE A 415 53.27 -11.10 -9.73
CA PHE A 415 54.37 -12.07 -9.90
C PHE A 415 54.27 -12.72 -11.29
N MET A 416 55.33 -12.64 -12.11
CA MET A 416 56.12 -13.80 -12.58
C MET A 416 57.22 -13.36 -13.56
#